data_AF-A0A967IFD4-F1
#
_entry.id   AF-A0A967IFD4-F1
#
_cell.length_a   1.000
_cell.length_b   1.000
_cell.length_c   1.000
_cell.angle_alpha   90.00
_cell.angle_beta   90.00
_cell.angle_gamma   90.00
#
_symmetry.space_group_name_H-M   'P 1'
#
loop_
_entity.id
_entity.type
_entity.pdbx_description
1 polymer ?
#
loop_
_entity_poly.entity_id
_entity_poly.type
_entity_poly.pdbx_seq_one_letter_code
_entity_poly.pdbx_strand_id
1 'polypeptide(L)' 'YRQTEPHDGFYLLQNWAEEFGLDTFVVTSNVDGQFQKAGFRQDQVLEVHGSIHH' A
#
# COMPACT_ATOMS: atom_id res chain seq x y z
N TYR A 1 -13.86 3.45 -5.24
CA TYR A 1 -12.84 2.38 -5.22
C TYR A 1 -12.77 1.57 -3.91
N ARG A 2 -13.79 1.62 -3.02
CA ARG A 2 -13.75 0.85 -1.78
C ARG A 2 -13.90 -0.67 -1.96
N GLN A 3 -14.54 -1.12 -3.03
CA GLN A 3 -14.83 -2.55 -3.26
C GLN A 3 -13.85 -3.25 -4.22
N THR A 4 -12.87 -2.54 -4.78
CA THR A 4 -11.88 -3.17 -5.66
C THR A 4 -10.87 -3.93 -4.80
N GLU A 5 -10.69 -5.21 -5.08
CA GLU A 5 -9.61 -6.02 -4.52
C GLU A 5 -8.27 -5.52 -5.06
N PRO A 6 -7.23 -5.39 -4.21
CA PRO A 6 -5.89 -5.10 -4.68
C PRO A 6 -5.42 -6.15 -5.68
N HIS A 7 -4.77 -5.70 -6.74
CA HIS A 7 -4.07 -6.60 -7.64
C HIS A 7 -2.98 -7.39 -6.87
N ASP A 8 -2.73 -8.65 -7.26
CA ASP A 8 -1.79 -9.56 -6.56
C ASP A 8 -0.39 -8.97 -6.34
N GLY A 9 0.04 -8.07 -7.23
CA GLY A 9 1.29 -7.33 -7.12
C GLY A 9 1.48 -6.58 -5.79
N PHE A 10 0.42 -6.06 -5.17
CA PHE A 10 0.54 -5.38 -3.87
C PHE A 10 0.86 -6.36 -2.75
N TYR A 11 0.23 -7.53 -2.75
CA TYR A 11 0.51 -8.58 -1.76
C TYR A 11 1.90 -9.20 -1.97
N LEU A 12 2.35 -9.35 -3.22
CA LEU A 12 3.71 -9.83 -3.51
C LEU A 12 4.79 -8.91 -2.92
N LEU A 13 4.61 -7.59 -3.02
CA LEU A 13 5.53 -6.62 -2.43
C LEU A 13 5.53 -6.71 -0.89
N GLN A 14 4.36 -6.82 -0.26
CA GLN A 14 4.23 -6.98 1.19
C GLN A 14 4.89 -8.29 1.67
N ASN A 15 4.66 -9.40 0.96
CA ASN A 15 5.22 -10.71 1.31
C ASN A 15 6.75 -10.69 1.27
N TRP A 16 7.36 -10.06 0.26
CA TRP A 16 8.81 -9.92 0.22
C TRP A 16 9.34 -9.04 1.35
N ALA A 17 8.64 -7.96 1.69
CA ALA A 17 9.02 -7.11 2.82
C ALA A 17 9.07 -7.90 4.12
N GLU A 18 8.05 -8.72 4.38
CA GLU A 18 7.95 -9.56 5.57
C GLU A 18 8.96 -10.71 5.56
N GLU A 19 9.11 -11.43 4.45
CA GLU A 19 10.02 -12.57 4.31
C GLU A 19 11.48 -12.18 4.57
N PHE A 20 11.89 -11.01 4.07
CA PHE A 20 13.26 -10.52 4.23
C PHE A 20 13.44 -9.58 5.43
N GLY A 21 12.39 -9.33 6.22
CA GLY A 21 12.43 -8.43 7.37
C GLY A 21 12.85 -7.00 7.02
N LEU A 22 12.42 -6.51 5.85
CA LEU A 22 12.78 -5.21 5.33
C LEU A 22 11.90 -4.12 5.94
N ASP A 23 12.52 -3.01 6.35
CA ASP A 23 11.76 -1.79 6.64
C ASP A 23 11.39 -1.12 5.30
N THR A 24 10.09 -1.06 5.02
CA THR A 24 9.56 -0.57 3.74
C THR A 24 8.83 0.75 3.89
N PHE A 25 9.05 1.63 2.91
CA PHE A 25 8.30 2.87 2.74
C PHE A 25 7.86 3.02 1.28
N VAL A 26 6.57 3.27 1.07
CA VAL A 26 5.93 3.38 -0.24
C VAL A 26 5.63 4.84 -0.52
N VAL A 27 6.07 5.32 -1.68
CA VAL A 27 5.63 6.61 -2.24
C VAL A 27 4.81 6.31 -3.49
N THR A 28 3.59 6.81 -3.53
CA THR A 28 2.67 6.52 -4.64
C THR A 28 1.84 7.74 -5.02
N SER A 29 1.52 7.87 -6.31
CA SER A 29 0.49 8.77 -6.81
C SER A 29 -0.90 8.15 -6.77
N ASN A 30 -1.01 6.85 -6.45
CA ASN A 30 -2.31 6.21 -6.25
C ASN A 30 -2.96 6.79 -4.98
N VAL A 31 -4.28 6.94 -5.03
CA VAL A 31 -5.07 7.49 -3.91
C VAL A 31 -6.18 6.53 -3.47
N ASP A 32 -6.20 5.33 -4.02
CA ASP A 32 -7.29 4.36 -3.88
C ASP A 32 -7.14 3.39 -2.69
N GLY A 33 -6.08 3.54 -1.90
CA GLY A 33 -5.85 2.81 -0.65
C GLY A 33 -5.44 1.34 -0.83
N GLN A 34 -4.95 0.93 -2.01
CA GLN A 34 -4.64 -0.48 -2.27
C GLN A 34 -3.45 -1.02 -1.47
N PHE A 35 -2.44 -0.20 -1.17
CA PHE A 35 -1.31 -0.61 -0.32
C PHE A 35 -1.78 -0.93 1.11
N GLN A 36 -2.67 -0.11 1.67
CA GLN A 36 -3.20 -0.31 3.01
C GLN A 36 -4.06 -1.57 3.07
N LYS A 37 -4.87 -1.84 2.03
CA LYS A 37 -5.60 -3.12 1.91
C LYS A 37 -4.67 -4.33 1.80
N ALA A 38 -3.49 -4.16 1.21
CA ALA A 38 -2.50 -5.22 1.08
C ALA A 38 -1.66 -5.48 2.34
N GLY A 39 -1.84 -4.68 3.40
CA GLY A 39 -1.20 -4.89 4.70
C GLY A 39 -0.14 -3.86 5.08
N PHE A 40 0.17 -2.90 4.20
CA PHE A 40 1.10 -1.82 4.53
C PHE A 40 0.50 -0.91 5.61
N ARG A 41 1.31 -0.53 6.61
CA ARG A 41 0.86 0.41 7.65
C ARG A 41 0.67 1.81 7.06
N GLN A 42 -0.25 2.57 7.64
CA GLN A 42 -0.55 3.93 7.18
C GLN A 42 0.66 4.87 7.28
N ASP A 43 1.54 4.68 8.26
CA ASP A 43 2.76 5.45 8.45
C ASP A 43 3.90 5.07 7.47
N GLN A 44 3.73 3.98 6.73
CA GLN A 44 4.68 3.50 5.72
C GLN A 44 4.31 3.95 4.30
N VAL A 45 3.18 4.64 4.11
CA VAL A 45 2.68 4.99 2.76
C VAL A 45 2.48 6.50 2.66
N LEU A 46 3.14 7.11 1.68
CA LEU A 46 2.95 8.50 1.28
C LEU A 46 2.18 8.57 -0.05
N GLU A 47 0.96 9.07 0.01
CA GLU A 47 0.12 9.35 -1.16
C GLU A 47 0.31 10.80 -1.61
N VAL A 48 1.00 10.99 -2.75
CA VAL A 48 1.48 12.32 -3.22
C VAL A 48 0.33 13.29 -3.53
N HIS A 49 -0.83 12.78 -3.95
CA HIS A 49 -2.01 13.60 -4.25
C HIS A 49 -2.98 13.76 -3.07
N GLY A 50 -2.61 13.24 -1.89
CA GLY A 50 -3.51 13.12 -0.74
C GLY A 50 -4.48 11.95 -0.91
N SER A 51 -4.94 11.41 0.21
CA SER A 51 -5.92 10.32 0.18
C SER A 51 -7.31 10.87 -0.14
N ILE A 52 -8.06 10.24 -1.05
CA ILE A 52 -9.50 10.51 -1.25
C ILE A 52 -10.36 10.06 -0.04
N HIS A 53 -9.72 9.68 1.07
CA HIS A 53 -10.36 9.33 2.32
C HIS A 53 -10.59 10.52 3.28
N HIS A 54 -10.49 11.77 2.80
CA HIS A 54 -10.82 12.97 3.58
C HIS A 54 -12.24 13.48 3.39
#